data_AF-A0A946SSX0-F1
#
_entry.id   AF-A0A946SSX0-F1
#
_cell.length_a   1.000
_cell.length_b   1.000
_cell.length_c   1.000
_cell.angle_alpha   90.00
_cell.angle_beta   90.00
_cell.angle_gamma   90.00
#
_symmetry.space_group_name_H-M   'P 1'
#
loop_
_entity.id
_entity.type
_entity.pdbx_description
1 polymer ?
#
loop_
_entity_poly.entity_id
_entity_poly.type
_entity_poly.pdbx_seq_one_letter_code
_entity_poly.pdbx_strand_id
1 'polypeptide(L)'
;WADRRPTERSLSDLGMGHAVLLGVAQGLAFQPGVSRSGVTLTVARFFGLAREEAARLVFLMSLPVIAGAGLIKASDLQVPSGWRAAFLVGTLAAAVSGWLAVSGMIRLVAHRNFDSFVVYRVLLGSGVLLLLASGVR
;
A
#
# COMPACT_ATOMS: atom_id res chain seq x y z
N TRP A 1 1.30 14.79 -9.35
CA TRP A 1 0.54 15.02 -10.60
C TRP A 1 -0.86 14.40 -10.54
N ALA A 2 -1.00 13.07 -10.45
CA ALA A 2 -2.32 12.43 -10.36
C ALA A 2 -3.19 12.98 -9.22
N ASP A 3 -2.58 13.24 -8.05
CA ASP A 3 -3.34 13.77 -6.92
C ASP A 3 -3.89 15.19 -7.13
N ARG A 4 -3.29 15.98 -8.02
CA ARG A 4 -3.73 17.34 -8.33
C ARG A 4 -4.86 17.39 -9.37
N ARG A 5 -5.27 16.25 -9.92
CA ARG A 5 -6.39 16.22 -10.87
C ARG A 5 -7.72 16.57 -10.20
N PRO A 6 -8.62 17.26 -10.92
CA PRO A 6 -9.98 17.51 -10.44
C PRO A 6 -10.71 16.20 -10.15
N THR A 7 -11.66 16.28 -9.23
CA THR A 7 -12.59 15.18 -8.95
C THR A 7 -13.73 15.29 -9.96
N GLU A 8 -13.88 14.27 -10.79
CA GLU A 8 -14.85 14.25 -11.90
C GLU A 8 -15.75 13.01 -11.87
N ARG A 9 -15.41 11.99 -11.08
CA ARG A 9 -16.13 10.71 -11.02
C ARG A 9 -16.33 10.25 -9.59
N SER A 10 -17.40 9.49 -9.41
CA SER A 10 -17.73 8.73 -8.20
C SER A 10 -17.44 7.24 -8.42
N LEU A 11 -17.51 6.43 -7.35
CA LEU A 11 -17.31 4.98 -7.46
C LEU A 11 -18.31 4.29 -8.40
N SER A 12 -19.54 4.80 -8.51
CA SER A 12 -20.57 4.23 -9.40
C SER A 12 -20.27 4.42 -10.88
N ASP A 13 -19.37 5.34 -11.24
CA ASP A 13 -18.98 5.60 -12.62
C ASP A 13 -17.90 4.63 -13.14
N LEU A 14 -17.36 3.77 -12.26
CA LEU A 14 -16.30 2.84 -12.59
C LEU A 14 -16.85 1.58 -13.30
N GLY A 15 -16.56 1.44 -14.59
CA GLY A 15 -16.75 0.20 -15.32
C GLY A 15 -15.60 -0.82 -15.22
N MET A 16 -15.76 -1.96 -15.89
CA MET A 16 -14.79 -3.08 -15.92
C MET A 16 -13.38 -2.66 -16.35
N GLY A 17 -13.25 -1.74 -17.32
CA GLY A 17 -11.95 -1.26 -17.79
C GLY A 17 -11.11 -0.62 -16.67
N HIS A 18 -11.76 0.12 -15.76
CA HIS A 18 -11.08 0.70 -14.59
C HIS A 18 -10.65 -0.38 -13.60
N ALA A 19 -11.49 -1.40 -13.39
CA ALA A 19 -11.15 -2.52 -12.52
C ALA A 19 -9.93 -3.30 -13.03
N VAL A 20 -9.86 -3.57 -14.34
CA VAL A 20 -8.70 -4.23 -14.96
C VAL A 20 -7.44 -3.39 -14.77
N LEU A 21 -7.49 -2.08 -15.03
CA LEU A 21 -6.34 -1.19 -14.85
C LEU A 21 -5.89 -1.09 -13.38
N LEU A 22 -6.80 -1.11 -12.42
CA LEU A 22 -6.47 -1.20 -10.99
C LEU A 22 -5.79 -2.54 -10.66
N GLY A 23 -6.26 -3.64 -11.23
CA GLY A 23 -5.62 -4.96 -11.10
C GLY A 23 -4.20 -4.98 -11.69
N VAL A 24 -4.00 -4.40 -12.87
CA VAL A 24 -2.66 -4.25 -13.47
C VAL A 24 -1.77 -3.40 -12.56
N ALA A 25 -2.28 -2.29 -12.03
CA ALA A 25 -1.54 -1.45 -11.08
C ALA A 25 -1.17 -2.21 -9.80
N GLN A 26 -2.05 -3.07 -9.28
CA GLN A 26 -1.74 -3.97 -8.17
C GLN A 26 -0.62 -4.95 -8.53
N GLY A 27 -0.64 -5.51 -9.74
CA GLY A 27 0.41 -6.40 -10.24
C GLY A 27 1.78 -5.71 -10.35
N LEU A 28 1.82 -4.46 -10.82
CA LEU A 28 3.06 -3.67 -10.86
C LEU A 28 3.67 -3.42 -9.48
N ALA A 29 2.86 -3.51 -8.42
CA ALA A 29 3.32 -3.37 -7.05
C ALA A 29 4.08 -4.59 -6.50
N PHE A 30 4.19 -5.69 -7.26
CA PHE A 30 5.02 -6.82 -6.86
C PHE A 30 6.51 -6.49 -6.82
N GLN A 31 6.96 -5.45 -7.53
CA GLN A 31 8.34 -5.00 -7.47
C GLN A 31 8.67 -4.52 -6.05
N PRO A 32 9.69 -5.11 -5.37
CA PRO A 32 10.07 -4.69 -4.03
C PRO A 32 10.37 -3.20 -3.95
N GLY A 33 9.86 -2.52 -2.92
CA GLY A 33 9.97 -1.07 -2.75
C GLY A 33 8.91 -0.25 -3.48
N VAL A 34 8.14 -0.85 -4.40
CA VAL A 34 6.95 -0.20 -4.97
C VAL A 34 5.81 -0.28 -3.96
N SER A 35 5.29 0.89 -3.58
CA SER A 35 4.14 0.97 -2.70
C SER A 35 2.86 0.59 -3.45
N ARG A 36 2.26 -0.56 -3.10
CA ARG A 36 0.96 -0.98 -3.65
C ARG A 36 -0.11 0.09 -3.49
N SER A 37 -0.32 0.56 -2.25
CA SER A 37 -1.29 1.62 -1.98
C SER A 37 -0.97 2.88 -2.80
N GLY A 38 0.29 3.26 -2.94
CA GLY A 38 0.69 4.40 -3.74
C GLY A 38 0.34 4.28 -5.22
N VAL A 39 0.66 3.15 -5.88
CA VAL A 39 0.41 2.98 -7.32
C VAL A 39 -1.09 2.85 -7.62
N THR A 40 -1.84 2.08 -6.83
CA THR A 40 -3.28 1.91 -7.05
C THR A 40 -4.06 3.17 -6.74
N LEU A 41 -3.64 3.94 -5.73
CA LEU A 41 -4.26 5.22 -5.38
C LEU A 41 -3.94 6.29 -6.42
N THR A 42 -2.73 6.26 -6.98
CA THR A 42 -2.36 7.11 -8.12
C THR A 42 -3.27 6.84 -9.31
N VAL A 43 -3.49 5.57 -9.66
CA VAL A 43 -4.39 5.17 -10.77
C VAL A 43 -5.85 5.53 -10.46
N ALA A 44 -6.33 5.28 -9.24
CA ALA A 44 -7.67 5.66 -8.81
C ALA A 44 -7.91 7.18 -8.90
N ARG A 45 -6.94 8.00 -8.46
CA ARG A 45 -6.96 9.46 -8.62
C ARG A 45 -6.83 9.89 -10.07
N PHE A 46 -6.11 9.11 -10.88
CA PHE A 46 -5.97 9.36 -12.32
C PHE A 46 -7.30 9.27 -13.07
N PHE A 47 -8.19 8.38 -12.61
CA PHE A 47 -9.56 8.25 -13.11
C PHE A 47 -10.48 9.39 -12.66
N GLY A 48 -10.02 10.28 -11.79
CA GLY A 48 -10.82 11.42 -11.31
C GLY A 48 -11.70 11.11 -10.10
N LEU A 49 -11.48 9.98 -9.39
CA LEU A 49 -12.19 9.66 -8.14
C LEU A 49 -11.82 10.61 -7.01
N ALA A 50 -12.76 10.95 -6.13
CA ALA A 50 -12.45 11.71 -4.92
C ALA A 50 -11.37 10.98 -4.08
N ARG A 51 -10.55 11.73 -3.33
CA ARG A 51 -9.46 11.15 -2.52
C ARG A 51 -9.94 10.10 -1.54
N GLU A 52 -11.03 10.39 -0.85
CA GLU A 52 -11.63 9.50 0.14
C GLU A 52 -12.16 8.22 -0.53
N GLU A 53 -12.88 8.35 -1.63
CA GLU A 53 -13.39 7.21 -2.41
C GLU A 53 -12.26 6.35 -2.98
N ALA A 54 -11.24 6.99 -3.55
CA ALA A 54 -10.05 6.33 -4.07
C ALA A 54 -9.31 5.54 -2.98
N ALA A 55 -9.13 6.15 -1.80
CA ALA A 55 -8.50 5.49 -0.65
C ALA A 55 -9.34 4.29 -0.19
N ARG A 56 -10.65 4.48 0.01
CA ARG A 56 -11.57 3.42 0.43
C ARG A 56 -11.56 2.24 -0.55
N LEU A 57 -11.63 2.52 -1.85
CA LEU A 57 -11.56 1.52 -2.91
C LEU A 57 -10.24 0.74 -2.87
N VAL A 58 -9.10 1.45 -2.79
CA VAL A 58 -7.75 0.85 -2.72
C VAL A 58 -7.54 -0.01 -1.48
N PHE A 59 -8.06 0.41 -0.33
CA PHE A 59 -8.00 -0.41 0.88
C PHE A 59 -8.90 -1.64 0.77
N LEU A 60 -10.11 -1.51 0.22
CA LEU A 60 -11.04 -2.63 0.06
C LEU A 60 -10.46 -3.70 -0.87
N MET A 61 -9.94 -3.31 -2.04
CA MET A 61 -9.29 -4.25 -2.98
C MET A 61 -8.03 -4.90 -2.40
N SER A 62 -7.41 -4.29 -1.38
CA SER A 62 -6.21 -4.82 -0.76
C SER A 62 -6.50 -6.01 0.16
N LEU A 63 -7.72 -6.11 0.70
CA LEU A 63 -8.11 -7.19 1.61
C LEU A 63 -7.96 -8.58 0.98
N PRO A 64 -8.59 -8.91 -0.18
CA PRO A 64 -8.45 -10.23 -0.77
C PRO A 64 -7.01 -10.53 -1.20
N VAL A 65 -6.27 -9.52 -1.67
CA VAL A 65 -4.87 -9.68 -2.10
C VAL A 65 -3.95 -10.01 -0.91
N ILE A 66 -4.05 -9.26 0.19
CA ILE A 66 -3.25 -9.52 1.39
C ILE A 66 -3.66 -10.85 2.03
N ALA A 67 -4.95 -11.12 2.15
CA ALA A 67 -5.44 -12.36 2.74
C ALA A 67 -4.99 -13.58 1.94
N GLY A 68 -5.13 -13.55 0.61
CA GLY A 68 -4.66 -14.62 -0.27
C GLY A 68 -3.15 -14.83 -0.17
N ALA A 69 -2.35 -13.76 -0.22
CA ALA A 69 -0.90 -13.85 -0.04
C ALA A 69 -0.51 -14.39 1.34
N GLY A 70 -1.22 -13.98 2.39
CA GLY A 70 -1.02 -14.45 3.75
C GLY A 70 -1.34 -15.94 3.91
N LEU A 71 -2.44 -16.42 3.34
CA LEU A 71 -2.81 -17.83 3.36
C LEU A 71 -1.78 -18.72 2.67
N ILE A 72 -1.33 -18.31 1.48
CA ILE A 72 -0.28 -19.03 0.74
C ILE A 72 1.03 -19.02 1.53
N LYS A 73 1.41 -17.89 2.15
CA LYS A 73 2.64 -17.84 2.95
C LYS A 73 2.54 -18.59 4.27
N ALA A 74 1.33 -18.74 4.82
CA ALA A 74 1.11 -19.49 6.04
C ALA A 74 1.29 -21.01 5.83
N SER A 75 0.98 -21.56 4.65
CA SER A 75 1.18 -23.00 4.38
C SER A 75 2.65 -23.41 4.39
N ASP A 76 3.53 -22.49 3.99
CA ASP A 76 4.98 -22.74 3.87
C ASP A 76 5.76 -22.20 5.08
N LEU A 77 5.05 -21.74 6.13
CA LEU A 77 5.67 -21.06 7.27
C LEU A 77 6.45 -22.05 8.13
N GLN A 78 7.77 -21.86 8.20
CA GLN A 78 8.65 -22.58 9.11
C GLN A 78 9.23 -21.62 10.15
N VAL A 79 8.78 -21.74 11.40
CA VAL A 79 9.31 -20.95 12.52
C VAL A 79 10.41 -21.75 13.22
N PRO A 80 11.66 -21.26 13.26
CA PRO A 80 12.76 -21.95 13.93
C PRO A 80 12.46 -22.23 15.41
N SER A 81 13.02 -23.33 15.93
CA SER A 81 12.94 -23.67 17.35
C SER A 81 13.49 -22.53 18.21
N GLY A 82 12.77 -22.16 19.28
CA GLY A 82 13.12 -21.03 20.15
C GLY A 82 12.56 -19.67 19.71
N TRP A 83 12.10 -19.52 18.46
CA TRP A 83 11.59 -18.24 17.95
C TRP A 83 10.07 -18.09 18.00
N ARG A 84 9.33 -19.11 18.42
CA ARG A 84 7.85 -19.12 18.42
C ARG A 84 7.24 -17.96 19.20
N ALA A 85 7.79 -17.65 20.38
CA ALA A 85 7.32 -16.53 21.20
C ALA A 85 7.56 -15.19 20.51
N ALA A 86 8.78 -14.95 20.00
CA ALA A 86 9.13 -13.74 19.26
C ALA A 86 8.27 -13.58 17.99
N PHE A 87 8.02 -14.67 17.28
CA PHE A 87 7.16 -14.68 16.09
C PHE A 87 5.72 -14.30 16.43
N LEU A 88 5.15 -14.85 17.51
CA LEU A 88 3.80 -14.50 17.97
C LEU A 88 3.71 -13.03 18.39
N VAL A 89 4.66 -12.55 19.19
CA VAL A 89 4.71 -11.14 19.62
C VAL A 89 4.86 -10.21 18.41
N GLY A 90 5.75 -10.52 17.48
CA GLY A 90 5.93 -9.76 16.25
C GLY A 90 4.67 -9.74 15.38
N THR A 91 3.96 -10.86 15.29
CA THR A 91 2.68 -10.97 14.57
C THR A 91 1.61 -10.08 15.21
N LEU A 92 1.47 -10.13 16.53
CA LEU A 92 0.50 -9.29 17.25
C LEU A 92 0.86 -7.80 17.15
N ALA A 93 2.14 -7.47 17.29
CA ALA A 93 2.62 -6.10 17.12
C ALA A 93 2.34 -5.58 15.70
N ALA A 94 2.60 -6.39 14.67
CA ALA A 94 2.29 -6.06 13.28
C ALA A 94 0.78 -5.88 13.05
N ALA A 95 -0.07 -6.72 13.65
CA ALA A 95 -1.52 -6.60 13.56
C ALA A 95 -2.02 -5.28 14.17
N VAL A 96 -1.58 -4.95 15.39
CA VAL A 96 -1.99 -3.72 16.09
C VAL A 96 -1.47 -2.47 15.38
N SER A 97 -0.17 -2.42 15.09
CA SER A 97 0.44 -1.29 14.38
C SER A 97 -0.14 -1.12 12.98
N GLY A 98 -0.37 -2.21 12.26
CA GLY A 98 -1.00 -2.20 10.94
C GLY A 98 -2.42 -1.64 10.99
N TRP A 99 -3.23 -2.06 11.98
CA TRP A 99 -4.58 -1.53 12.18
C TRP A 99 -4.58 -0.02 12.49
N LEU A 100 -3.69 0.42 13.37
CA LEU A 100 -3.51 1.84 13.69
C LEU A 100 -3.07 2.65 12.45
N ALA A 101 -2.09 2.13 11.70
CA ALA A 101 -1.58 2.77 10.50
C ALA A 101 -2.65 2.90 9.40
N VAL A 102 -3.42 1.84 9.13
CA VAL A 102 -4.51 1.88 8.14
C VAL A 102 -5.60 2.85 8.57
N SER A 103 -6.02 2.80 9.83
CA SER A 103 -7.04 3.69 10.38
C SER A 103 -6.60 5.16 10.30
N GLY A 104 -5.34 5.44 10.64
CA GLY A 104 -4.74 6.76 10.51
C GLY A 104 -4.60 7.22 9.06
N MET A 105 -4.19 6.32 8.16
CA MET A 105 -4.00 6.61 6.75
C MET A 105 -5.32 6.98 6.05
N ILE A 106 -6.41 6.25 6.31
CA ILE A 106 -7.73 6.59 5.77
C ILE A 106 -8.13 8.01 6.17
N ARG A 107 -7.94 8.38 7.45
CA ARG A 107 -8.23 9.72 7.95
C ARG A 107 -7.31 10.79 7.33
N LEU A 108 -6.01 10.51 7.23
CA LEU A 108 -5.03 11.45 6.69
C LEU A 108 -5.29 11.75 5.22
N VAL A 109 -5.50 10.70 4.42
CA VAL A 109 -5.68 10.80 2.97
C VAL A 109 -6.99 11.48 2.58
N ALA A 110 -8.02 11.35 3.40
CA ALA A 110 -9.26 12.10 3.19
C ALA A 110 -9.06 13.63 3.27
N HIS A 111 -8.03 14.12 3.97
CA HIS A 111 -7.88 15.55 4.29
C HIS A 111 -6.58 16.19 3.79
N ARG A 112 -5.60 15.42 3.28
CA ARG A 112 -4.29 15.92 2.86
C ARG A 112 -3.87 15.34 1.51
N ASN A 113 -3.09 16.11 0.77
CA ASN A 113 -2.42 15.66 -0.46
C ASN A 113 -1.21 14.77 -0.13
N PHE A 114 -0.70 14.05 -1.13
CA PHE A 114 0.40 13.08 -0.93
C PHE A 114 1.81 13.69 -1.02
N ASP A 115 1.95 14.99 -1.16
CA ASP A 115 3.26 15.61 -1.46
C ASP A 115 4.29 15.28 -0.36
N SER A 116 3.91 15.33 0.92
CA SER A 116 4.78 14.92 2.04
C SER A 116 5.18 13.44 1.98
N PHE A 117 4.29 12.55 1.52
CA PHE A 117 4.58 11.13 1.39
C PHE A 117 5.55 10.85 0.23
N VAL A 118 5.43 11.61 -0.88
CA VAL A 118 6.38 11.54 -1.99
C VAL A 118 7.78 11.94 -1.52
N VAL A 119 7.91 13.06 -0.82
CA VAL A 119 9.20 13.52 -0.26
C VAL A 119 9.79 12.45 0.67
N TYR A 120 8.99 11.92 1.59
CA TYR A 120 9.42 10.81 2.47
C TYR A 120 9.97 9.62 1.68
N ARG A 121 9.29 9.18 0.61
CA ARG A 121 9.74 8.05 -0.22
C ARG A 121 11.03 8.35 -0.99
N VAL A 122 11.20 9.56 -1.51
CA VAL A 122 12.44 9.95 -2.20
C VAL A 122 13.60 9.95 -1.21
N LEU A 123 13.43 10.54 -0.04
CA LEU A 123 14.47 10.56 1.00
C LEU A 123 14.84 9.14 1.46
N LEU A 124 13.83 8.30 1.73
CA LEU A 124 14.05 6.92 2.16
C LEU A 124 14.76 6.12 1.06
N GLY A 125 14.30 6.21 -0.19
CA GLY A 125 14.90 5.52 -1.33
C GLY A 125 16.35 5.93 -1.56
N SER A 126 16.62 7.24 -1.56
CA SER A 126 17.99 7.77 -1.64
C SER A 126 18.86 7.28 -0.48
N GLY A 127 18.32 7.26 0.74
CA GLY A 127 19.03 6.73 1.91
C GLY A 127 19.43 5.26 1.77
N VAL A 128 18.51 4.42 1.27
CA VAL A 128 18.80 3.01 0.97
C VAL A 128 19.89 2.88 -0.10
N LEU A 129 19.82 3.67 -1.19
CA LEU A 129 20.83 3.65 -2.24
C LEU A 129 22.22 4.07 -1.72
N LEU A 130 22.28 5.09 -0.87
CA LEU A 130 23.52 5.55 -0.24
C LEU A 130 24.09 4.50 0.70
N LEU A 131 23.25 3.83 1.50
CA LEU A 131 23.67 2.74 2.39
C LEU A 131 24.23 1.55 1.59
N LEU A 132 23.58 1.19 0.48
CA LEU A 132 24.08 0.15 -0.41
C LEU A 132 25.40 0.55 -1.06
N ALA A 133 25.54 1.82 -1.47
CA ALA A 133 26.76 2.34 -2.08
C ALA A 133 27.94 2.47 -1.09
N SER A 134 27.67 2.68 0.20
CA SER A 134 28.71 2.79 1.23
C SER A 134 29.33 1.45 1.61
N GLY A 135 28.72 0.32 1.22
CA GLY A 135 29.24 -1.02 1.50
C GLY A 135 29.12 -1.47 2.96
N VAL A 136 28.41 -0.71 3.79
CA VAL A 136 28.09 -1.09 5.16
C VAL A 136 27.12 -2.28 5.10
N ARG A 137 27.61 -3.47 5.50
CA ARG A 137 26.82 -4.70 5.59
C ARG A 137 26.25 -4.88 6.98
#